data_AF-A0A7X7L742-F1
#
_entry.id   AF-A0A7X7L742-F1
#
_cell.length_a   1.000
_cell.length_b   1.000
_cell.length_c   1.000
_cell.angle_alpha   90.00
_cell.angle_beta   90.00
_cell.angle_gamma   90.00
#
_symmetry.space_group_name_H-M   'P 1'
#
loop_
_entity.id
_entity.type
_entity.pdbx_description
1 polymer ?
#
loop_
_entity_poly.entity_id
_entity_poly.type
_entity_poly.pdbx_seq_one_letter_code
_entity_poly.pdbx_strand_id
1 'polypeptide(L)' 'MAIRKIRTEGDDILRKRSREVTSFDDRLHTLLDDMYETMVAA' A
#
# COMPACT_ATOMS: atom_id res chain seq x y z
N MET A 1 0.37 7.80 -9.04
CA MET A 1 1.78 7.53 -9.37
C MET A 1 2.68 8.27 -8.40
N ALA A 2 3.08 7.57 -7.33
CA ALA A 2 3.99 8.04 -6.30
C ALA A 2 4.68 6.86 -5.60
N ILE A 3 6.01 6.95 -5.42
CA ILE A 3 6.77 6.01 -4.59
C ILE A 3 6.36 6.20 -3.13
N ARG A 4 5.95 5.12 -2.47
CA ARG A 4 5.56 5.13 -1.06
C ARG A 4 6.71 4.70 -0.16
N LYS A 5 6.71 5.19 1.08
CA LYS A 5 7.69 4.78 2.08
C LYS A 5 7.32 3.40 2.64
N ILE A 6 8.17 2.41 2.41
CA ILE A 6 8.07 1.09 3.04
C ILE A 6 8.35 1.26 4.55
N ARG A 7 7.45 0.73 5.38
CA ARG A 7 7.61 0.72 6.84
C ARG A 7 8.42 -0.51 7.24
N THR A 8 9.31 -0.33 8.20
CA THR A 8 10.22 -1.36 8.70
C THR A 8 9.82 -1.83 10.09
N GLU A 9 10.50 -2.85 10.61
CA GLU A 9 10.26 -3.41 11.93
C GLU A 9 10.21 -2.34 13.04
N GLY A 10 9.27 -2.50 13.97
CA GLY A 10 8.99 -1.53 15.05
C GLY A 10 7.74 -0.68 14.81
N ASP A 11 7.16 -0.69 13.60
CA ASP A 11 5.89 -0.02 13.34
C ASP A 11 4.69 -0.92 13.65
N ASP A 12 3.88 -0.52 14.64
CA ASP A 12 2.69 -1.25 15.08
C ASP A 12 1.65 -1.47 13.98
N ILE A 13 1.64 -0.64 12.92
CA ILE A 13 0.71 -0.83 11.81
C ILE A 13 0.92 -2.17 11.11
N LEU A 14 2.16 -2.69 11.11
CA LEU A 14 2.52 -3.95 10.47
C LEU A 14 1.89 -5.16 11.19
N ARG A 15 1.44 -4.99 12.44
CA ARG A 15 0.78 -6.03 13.24
C ARG A 15 -0.75 -5.90 13.27
N LYS A 16 -1.31 -4.84 12.67
CA LYS A 16 -2.76 -4.63 12.62
C LYS A 16 -3.38 -5.42 11.47
N ARG A 17 -4.58 -5.98 11.70
CA ARG A 17 -5.36 -6.62 10.64
C ARG A 17 -5.92 -5.56 9.69
N SER A 18 -5.66 -5.72 8.40
CA SER A 18 -6.25 -4.87 7.36
C SER A 18 -7.77 -5.06 7.28
N ARG A 19 -8.48 -3.98 6.96
CA ARG A 19 -9.92 -4.03 6.70
C ARG A 19 -10.19 -4.65 5.34
N GLU A 20 -11.36 -5.27 5.19
CA GLU A 20 -11.82 -5.76 3.89
C GLU A 20 -12.09 -4.59 2.94
N VAL A 21 -11.71 -4.77 1.68
CA VAL A 21 -11.97 -3.80 0.61
C VAL A 21 -13.32 -4.14 0.00
N THR A 22 -14.28 -3.23 0.12
CA THR A 22 -15.65 -3.42 -0.39
C THR A 22 -15.97 -2.57 -1.62
N SER A 23 -15.08 -1.65 -2.01
CA SER A 23 -15.26 -0.77 -3.16
C SER A 23 -13.99 -0.81 -4.02
N PHE A 24 -14.20 -1.08 -5.31
CA PHE A 24 -13.16 -1.13 -6.33
C PHE A 24 -13.34 0.09 -7.23
N ASP A 25 -12.74 1.20 -6.79
CA ASP A 25 -12.80 2.49 -7.46
C ASP A 25 -11.44 2.89 -8.05
N ASP A 26 -11.40 3.99 -8.80
CA ASP A 26 -10.18 4.51 -9.41
C ASP A 26 -9.08 4.83 -8.38
N ARG A 27 -9.48 5.11 -7.14
CA ARG A 27 -8.55 5.34 -6.03
C ARG A 27 -7.86 4.05 -5.62
N LEU A 28 -8.58 2.93 -5.56
CA LEU A 28 -7.98 1.62 -5.32
C LEU A 28 -7.01 1.26 -6.45
N HIS A 29 -7.38 1.51 -7.71
CA HIS A 29 -6.48 1.27 -8.84
C HIS A 29 -5.19 2.10 -8.71
N THR A 30 -5.31 3.40 -8.43
CA THR A 30 -4.16 4.28 -8.19
C THR A 30 -3.31 3.80 -7.00
N LEU A 31 -3.94 3.25 -5.95
CA LEU A 31 -3.23 2.68 -4.81
C LEU A 31 -2.35 1.50 -5.23
N LEU A 32 -2.90 0.59 -6.03
CA LEU A 32 -2.22 -0.62 -6.51
C LEU A 32 -1.04 -0.28 -7.43
N ASP A 33 -1.22 0.65 -8.36
CA ASP A 33 -0.16 1.09 -9.28
C ASP A 33 1.03 1.66 -8.49
N ASP A 34 0.76 2.56 -7.53
CA ASP A 34 1.79 3.12 -6.65
C ASP A 34 2.49 2.04 -5.81
N MET A 35 1.77 1.01 -5.35
CA MET A 35 2.36 -0.10 -4.59
C MET A 35 3.28 -0.96 -5.46
N TYR A 36 2.89 -1.22 -6.71
CA TYR A 36 3.71 -1.96 -7.66
C TYR A 36 5.00 -1.19 -7.99
N GLU A 37 4.89 0.10 -8.33
CA GLU A 37 6.05 0.95 -8.59
C GLU A 37 7.02 1.00 -7.40
N THR A 38 6.48 1.13 -6.19
CA THR A 38 7.28 1.13 -4.95
C THR A 38 8.03 -0.19 -4.76
N MET A 39 7.39 -1.33 -5.07
CA MET A 39 8.00 -2.66 -4.96
C MET A 39 9.14 -2.84 -5.96
N VAL A 40 8.98 -2.35 -7.19
CA VAL A 40 10.02 -2.48 -8.24
C VAL A 40 11.23 -1.58 -7.97
N ALA A 41 11.01 -0.44 -7.32
CA ALA A 41 12.07 0.54 -7.04
C ALA A 41 12.91 0.24 -5.77
N ALA A 42 12.47 -0.71 -4.93
CA ALA A 42 13.10 -1.08 -3.65
C ALA A 42 13.98 -2.33 -3.78
#